data_AF-A0A543PU36-F1
#
_entry.id   AF-A0A543PU36-F1
#
_cell.length_a   1.000
_cell.length_b   1.000
_cell.length_c   1.000
_cell.angle_alpha   90.00
_cell.angle_beta   90.00
_cell.angle_gamma   90.00
#
_symmetry.space_group_name_H-M   'P 1'
#
loop_
_entity.id
_entity.type
_entity.pdbx_description
1 polymer ?
#
loop_
_entity_poly.entity_id
_entity_poly.type
_entity_poly.pdbx_seq_one_letter_code
_entity_poly.pdbx_strand_id
1 'polypeptide(L)'
;MGDANTGESTPDDHHAPWDRDGTGGGAGVGAFTVEVPTGPVDDAQVPPAHAAPGESTNGAVHDDVAVASIDLPAERTAPVPSPYLTSDELRWAQDTISSISGAFTAKVVGQSRLHETLLIALLTGGHVLLESVPGLAKTTAAQTMAQAVGGTFHRIQCTPDLLPSDIVGTQVYNQVSGTFETQLGPVHANVVLLDEINRSSAKTQSAMLEAMQERQTSIGDRSYALPDPFLVLATQNPIEQEGTYPLPEAQMDRFTLKDVLDYPSPAEEAEVLRRIDSGVFEGISGPVVSIPDVKRLQGLVSRVYVDPAIVNYIVGIGYVTRHPRDYIEARLAAYVDYGASPRASIAFMAAARARALVDGRNHVVPDDVKALTHRVLRHRVSLGFEAAADDVPVEHVIDAMVGGIRTP
;
A
#
# COMPACT_ATOMS: atom_id res chain seq x y z
N MET A 1 -3.73 -76.70 -16.87
CA MET A 1 -4.20 -76.69 -15.47
C MET A 1 -5.02 -75.42 -15.29
N GLY A 2 -6.34 -75.44 -15.09
CA GLY A 2 -7.21 -76.59 -14.77
C GLY A 2 -6.99 -77.07 -13.33
N ASP A 3 -7.97 -77.12 -12.43
CA ASP A 3 -9.44 -77.02 -12.56
C ASP A 3 -9.99 -76.09 -11.42
N ALA A 4 -11.18 -75.46 -11.42
CA ALA A 4 -12.58 -75.96 -11.45
C ALA A 4 -12.86 -77.06 -10.39
N ASN A 5 -13.99 -77.12 -9.66
CA ASN A 5 -15.22 -76.31 -9.50
C ASN A 5 -15.77 -76.59 -8.04
N THR A 6 -16.82 -76.05 -7.41
CA THR A 6 -18.03 -75.19 -7.66
C THR A 6 -18.45 -74.64 -6.25
N GLY A 7 -19.45 -73.79 -5.97
CA GLY A 7 -20.50 -73.11 -6.75
C GLY A 7 -21.44 -72.27 -5.85
N GLU A 8 -22.32 -71.47 -6.50
CA GLU A 8 -23.73 -71.08 -6.21
C GLU A 8 -24.29 -71.05 -4.75
N SER A 9 -25.22 -70.15 -4.36
CA SER A 9 -26.20 -69.38 -5.15
C SER A 9 -26.62 -68.02 -4.54
N THR A 10 -27.22 -67.17 -5.39
CA THR A 10 -28.11 -66.02 -5.07
C THR A 10 -29.50 -66.31 -5.70
N PRO A 11 -30.53 -65.43 -5.72
CA PRO A 11 -30.73 -64.11 -5.07
C PRO A 11 -32.04 -64.04 -4.24
N ASP A 12 -32.45 -62.84 -3.79
CA ASP A 12 -33.77 -62.30 -4.16
C ASP A 12 -33.83 -60.76 -4.03
N ASP A 13 -34.76 -60.11 -4.73
CA ASP A 13 -34.92 -58.65 -4.87
C ASP A 13 -36.08 -58.09 -4.01
N HIS A 14 -36.00 -56.80 -3.59
CA HIS A 14 -37.22 -56.01 -3.31
C HIS A 14 -37.04 -54.48 -3.39
N HIS A 15 -37.40 -53.91 -4.54
CA HIS A 15 -38.07 -52.61 -4.76
C HIS A 15 -37.86 -51.41 -3.80
N ALA A 16 -36.95 -50.50 -4.19
CA ALA A 16 -37.25 -49.16 -4.76
C ALA A 16 -38.15 -48.15 -3.93
N PRO A 17 -38.59 -46.98 -4.47
CA PRO A 17 -38.06 -45.71 -3.96
C PRO A 17 -39.12 -44.72 -3.42
N TRP A 18 -38.65 -43.63 -2.79
CA TRP A 18 -39.48 -42.48 -2.40
C TRP A 18 -38.82 -41.14 -2.77
N ASP A 19 -39.22 -40.60 -3.91
CA ASP A 19 -39.19 -39.14 -4.15
C ASP A 19 -40.41 -38.49 -3.47
N ARG A 20 -40.23 -37.31 -2.88
CA ARG A 20 -41.13 -36.16 -3.11
C ARG A 20 -40.65 -34.84 -2.51
N ASP A 21 -41.04 -33.79 -3.23
CA ASP A 21 -40.84 -32.37 -3.02
C ASP A 21 -41.11 -31.88 -1.58
N GLY A 22 -40.27 -30.95 -1.10
CA GLY A 22 -40.35 -30.39 0.26
C GLY A 22 -39.66 -29.02 0.36
N THR A 23 -40.28 -27.99 -0.23
CA THR A 23 -39.85 -26.58 -0.26
C THR A 23 -39.25 -26.00 1.03
N GLY A 24 -38.19 -25.19 0.89
CA GLY A 24 -37.86 -24.09 1.80
C GLY A 24 -36.59 -24.27 2.62
N GLY A 25 -35.58 -23.42 2.38
CA GLY A 25 -34.29 -23.50 3.08
C GLY A 25 -33.16 -22.72 2.41
N GLY A 26 -33.44 -21.54 1.86
CA GLY A 26 -32.38 -20.65 1.39
C GLY A 26 -31.56 -20.18 2.58
N ALA A 27 -30.35 -20.74 2.75
CA ALA A 27 -29.42 -20.32 3.79
C ALA A 27 -29.00 -18.86 3.51
N GLY A 28 -29.66 -17.93 4.18
CA GLY A 28 -29.41 -16.50 3.98
C GLY A 28 -27.99 -16.15 4.39
N VAL A 29 -27.21 -15.62 3.44
CA VAL A 29 -25.93 -14.98 3.75
C VAL A 29 -26.23 -13.77 4.63
N GLY A 30 -26.00 -13.91 5.94
CA GLY A 30 -26.28 -12.87 6.93
C GLY A 30 -25.39 -11.66 6.66
N ALA A 31 -25.96 -10.58 6.15
CA ALA A 31 -25.25 -9.32 5.95
C ALA A 31 -25.11 -8.60 7.31
N PHE A 32 -24.11 -9.01 8.10
CA PHE A 32 -23.87 -8.46 9.43
C PHE A 32 -23.34 -7.02 9.38
N THR A 33 -23.91 -6.15 10.20
CA THR A 33 -23.44 -4.78 10.40
C THR A 33 -22.40 -4.76 11.53
N VAL A 34 -21.21 -4.22 11.27
CA VAL A 34 -20.22 -3.96 12.33
C VAL A 34 -20.56 -2.63 13.01
N GLU A 35 -21.33 -2.69 14.10
CA GLU A 35 -21.55 -1.54 14.97
C GLU A 35 -20.28 -1.26 15.79
N VAL A 36 -19.40 -0.41 15.26
CA VAL A 36 -18.27 0.14 16.01
C VAL A 36 -18.82 1.00 17.16
N PRO A 37 -18.39 0.82 18.43
CA PRO A 37 -18.94 1.56 19.56
C PRO A 37 -18.72 3.08 19.46
N THR A 38 -19.72 3.81 18.96
CA THR A 38 -19.76 5.27 19.02
C THR A 38 -20.10 5.71 20.43
N GLY A 39 -19.08 6.11 21.20
CA GLY A 39 -19.31 6.97 22.36
C GLY A 39 -20.07 8.25 21.94
N PRO A 40 -20.86 8.87 22.83
CA PRO A 40 -21.75 9.95 22.43
C PRO A 40 -20.97 11.15 21.90
N VAL A 41 -21.11 11.39 20.60
CA VAL A 41 -20.85 12.70 20.00
C VAL A 41 -22.09 13.53 20.30
N ASP A 42 -21.92 14.60 21.07
CA ASP A 42 -23.03 15.49 21.44
C ASP A 42 -23.58 16.19 20.19
N ASP A 43 -24.91 16.28 20.08
CA ASP A 43 -25.61 16.78 18.88
C ASP A 43 -25.53 18.33 18.83
N ALA A 44 -24.34 18.82 18.51
CA ALA A 44 -24.00 20.24 18.43
C ALA A 44 -24.76 20.94 17.29
N GLN A 45 -25.99 21.35 17.58
CA GLN A 45 -26.90 22.05 16.69
C GLN A 45 -26.21 23.22 15.96
N VAL A 46 -26.38 23.29 14.63
CA VAL A 46 -25.86 24.39 13.80
C VAL A 46 -26.42 25.73 14.29
N PRO A 47 -25.60 26.65 14.82
CA PRO A 47 -26.08 27.96 15.24
C PRO A 47 -26.36 28.84 14.01
N PRO A 48 -27.46 29.61 13.98
CA PRO A 48 -27.67 30.60 12.93
C PRO A 48 -26.66 31.75 13.07
N ALA A 49 -26.30 32.37 11.94
CA ALA A 49 -25.36 33.48 11.93
C ALA A 49 -25.89 34.68 12.74
N HIS A 50 -25.15 35.09 13.77
CA HIS A 50 -25.49 36.28 14.55
C HIS A 50 -25.26 37.56 13.73
N ALA A 51 -26.32 38.37 13.61
CA ALA A 51 -26.23 39.71 13.05
C ALA A 51 -25.45 40.66 13.97
N ALA A 52 -24.89 41.72 13.40
CA ALA A 52 -24.11 42.72 14.15
C ALA A 52 -24.97 43.46 15.20
N PRO A 53 -24.43 43.75 16.40
CA PRO A 53 -25.13 44.54 17.41
C PRO A 53 -25.17 46.02 17.03
N GLY A 54 -26.35 46.63 17.12
CA GLY A 54 -26.54 48.08 16.99
C GLY A 54 -26.20 48.84 18.27
N GLU A 55 -26.02 50.15 18.14
CA GLU A 55 -25.63 51.06 19.24
C GLU A 55 -26.80 51.43 20.16
N SER A 56 -26.51 51.64 21.45
CA SER A 56 -27.24 52.65 22.25
C SER A 56 -26.44 53.12 23.48
N THR A 57 -26.05 54.41 23.47
CA THR A 57 -25.96 55.33 24.63
C THR A 57 -25.42 54.78 25.98
N ASN A 58 -24.33 55.31 26.53
CA ASN A 58 -24.30 56.67 27.11
C ASN A 58 -22.84 57.19 27.24
N GLY A 59 -22.63 58.51 27.37
CA GLY A 59 -21.30 59.12 27.13
C GLY A 59 -20.68 59.92 28.28
N ALA A 60 -19.37 60.20 28.15
CA ALA A 60 -18.65 61.29 28.82
C ALA A 60 -17.40 61.70 28.00
N VAL A 61 -17.23 63.03 27.85
CA VAL A 61 -16.08 63.79 27.31
C VAL A 61 -14.69 63.26 27.81
N HIS A 62 -13.56 63.41 27.08
CA HIS A 62 -13.03 64.64 26.47
C HIS A 62 -11.91 64.40 25.40
N ASP A 63 -11.57 65.47 24.67
CA ASP A 63 -10.34 65.78 23.89
C ASP A 63 -10.06 65.17 22.49
N ASP A 64 -9.68 66.08 21.57
CA ASP A 64 -9.38 65.83 20.16
C ASP A 64 -7.94 65.37 19.88
N VAL A 65 -7.78 64.31 19.08
CA VAL A 65 -6.59 64.12 18.23
C VAL A 65 -7.01 63.63 16.85
N ALA A 66 -6.80 64.45 15.81
CA ALA A 66 -7.07 64.06 14.44
C ALA A 66 -5.98 63.10 13.91
N VAL A 67 -6.26 61.80 13.94
CA VAL A 67 -5.40 60.77 13.33
C VAL A 67 -5.86 60.51 11.90
N ALA A 68 -4.99 60.76 10.92
CA ALA A 68 -5.30 60.55 9.51
C ALA A 68 -5.47 59.05 9.19
N SER A 69 -6.48 58.72 8.38
CA SER A 69 -6.70 57.37 7.88
C SER A 69 -5.57 56.96 6.93
N ILE A 70 -4.75 55.99 7.34
CA ILE A 70 -3.80 55.31 6.46
C ILE A 70 -4.56 54.16 5.78
N ASP A 71 -4.88 54.33 4.49
CA ASP A 71 -5.36 53.24 3.65
C ASP A 71 -4.24 52.19 3.48
N LEU A 72 -4.24 51.19 4.36
CA LEU A 72 -3.44 49.98 4.17
C LEU A 72 -4.01 49.21 2.97
N PRO A 73 -3.21 48.90 1.94
CA PRO A 73 -3.71 48.17 0.79
C PRO A 73 -4.16 46.78 1.23
N ALA A 74 -5.39 46.41 0.90
CA ALA A 74 -6.00 45.16 1.33
C ALA A 74 -5.11 43.96 0.94
N GLU A 75 -4.58 43.25 1.95
CA GLU A 75 -3.85 42.02 1.72
C GLU A 75 -4.75 41.04 0.95
N ARG A 76 -4.29 40.61 -0.23
CA ARG A 76 -4.92 39.52 -0.97
C ARG A 76 -4.60 38.22 -0.23
N THR A 77 -5.32 37.97 0.86
CA THR A 77 -5.30 36.71 1.59
C THR A 77 -5.46 35.58 0.58
N ALA A 78 -4.47 34.68 0.53
CA ALA A 78 -4.53 33.54 -0.37
C ALA A 78 -5.77 32.69 0.01
N PRO A 79 -6.56 32.23 -0.98
CA PRO A 79 -7.76 31.45 -0.68
C PRO A 79 -7.36 30.21 0.12
N VAL A 80 -8.06 29.98 1.24
CA VAL A 80 -7.86 28.81 2.10
C VAL A 80 -8.02 27.55 1.22
N PRO A 81 -7.07 26.59 1.27
CA PRO A 81 -7.15 25.40 0.42
C PRO A 81 -8.46 24.65 0.63
N SER A 82 -9.16 24.34 -0.47
CA SER A 82 -10.34 23.49 -0.43
C SER A 82 -9.98 22.13 0.19
N PRO A 83 -10.77 21.60 1.15
CA PRO A 83 -10.50 20.29 1.74
C PRO A 83 -10.55 19.15 0.71
N TYR A 84 -11.25 19.36 -0.41
CA TYR A 84 -11.38 18.42 -1.51
C TYR A 84 -10.70 18.94 -2.79
N LEU A 85 -10.38 18.04 -3.73
CA LEU A 85 -9.79 18.41 -5.02
C LEU A 85 -10.76 19.24 -5.85
N THR A 86 -10.26 20.32 -6.45
CA THR A 86 -10.93 21.00 -7.56
C THR A 86 -10.81 20.19 -8.86
N SER A 87 -11.71 20.44 -9.82
CA SER A 87 -11.67 19.78 -11.14
C SER A 87 -10.37 20.04 -11.92
N ASP A 88 -9.69 21.16 -11.65
CA ASP A 88 -8.41 21.53 -12.28
C ASP A 88 -7.22 20.79 -11.64
N GLU A 89 -7.25 20.58 -10.33
CA GLU A 89 -6.28 19.73 -9.64
C GLU A 89 -6.45 18.26 -10.01
N LEU A 90 -7.69 17.78 -10.13
CA LEU A 90 -7.99 16.42 -10.57
C LEU A 90 -7.49 16.16 -11.99
N ARG A 91 -7.78 17.07 -12.94
CA ARG A 91 -7.31 16.97 -14.32
C ARG A 91 -5.79 17.01 -14.41
N TRP A 92 -5.14 17.96 -13.73
CA TRP A 92 -3.69 18.01 -13.66
C TRP A 92 -3.09 16.73 -13.07
N ALA A 93 -3.72 16.12 -12.06
CA ALA A 93 -3.28 14.85 -11.49
C ALA A 93 -3.42 13.70 -12.50
N GLN A 94 -4.55 13.61 -13.22
CA GLN A 94 -4.77 12.64 -14.30
C GLN A 94 -3.70 12.77 -15.40
N ASP A 95 -3.44 13.98 -15.90
CA ASP A 95 -2.44 14.25 -16.95
C ASP A 95 -1.02 13.84 -16.49
N THR A 96 -0.68 14.12 -15.23
CA THR A 96 0.63 13.81 -14.62
C THR A 96 0.80 12.30 -14.38
N ILE A 97 -0.23 11.63 -13.84
CA ILE A 97 -0.23 10.17 -13.62
C ILE A 97 -0.22 9.41 -14.95
N SER A 98 -0.96 9.89 -15.95
CA SER A 98 -0.95 9.35 -17.32
C SER A 98 0.43 9.46 -17.96
N SER A 99 1.15 10.58 -17.75
CA SER A 99 2.52 10.77 -18.23
C SER A 99 3.50 9.76 -17.62
N ILE A 100 3.46 9.57 -16.29
CA ILE A 100 4.25 8.53 -15.59
C ILE A 100 3.88 7.13 -16.13
N SER A 101 2.58 6.86 -16.29
CA SER A 101 2.05 5.58 -16.77
C SER A 101 2.50 5.25 -18.20
N GLY A 102 2.56 6.25 -19.08
CA GLY A 102 3.08 6.10 -20.44
C GLY A 102 4.57 5.78 -20.45
N ALA A 103 5.38 6.45 -19.61
CA ALA A 103 6.80 6.15 -19.47
C ALA A 103 7.04 4.73 -18.92
N PHE A 104 6.24 4.28 -17.95
CA PHE A 104 6.32 2.93 -17.41
C PHE A 104 5.91 1.87 -18.44
N THR A 105 4.74 2.00 -19.04
CA THR A 105 4.19 1.01 -20.00
C THR A 105 4.91 0.97 -21.35
N ALA A 106 5.75 1.96 -21.66
CA ALA A 106 6.71 1.87 -22.76
C ALA A 106 7.83 0.86 -22.45
N LYS A 107 8.46 0.94 -21.27
CA LYS A 107 9.62 0.12 -20.88
C LYS A 107 9.30 -1.18 -20.13
N VAL A 108 8.07 -1.35 -19.65
CA VAL A 108 7.64 -2.54 -18.91
C VAL A 108 6.33 -3.07 -19.49
N VAL A 109 6.31 -4.36 -19.79
CA VAL A 109 5.20 -5.10 -20.42
C VAL A 109 4.65 -6.11 -19.44
N GLY A 110 3.33 -6.37 -19.49
CA GLY A 110 2.72 -7.50 -18.79
C GLY A 110 2.83 -7.45 -17.26
N GLN A 111 2.86 -6.24 -16.71
CA GLN A 111 3.14 -5.96 -15.31
C GLN A 111 2.19 -4.89 -14.76
N SER A 112 0.94 -4.86 -15.25
CA SER A 112 -0.08 -3.88 -14.87
C SER A 112 -0.35 -3.84 -13.36
N ARG A 113 -0.26 -5.00 -12.69
CA ARG A 113 -0.39 -5.13 -11.23
C ARG A 113 0.79 -4.50 -10.48
N LEU A 114 2.02 -4.78 -10.90
CA LEU A 114 3.23 -4.14 -10.36
C LEU A 114 3.22 -2.63 -10.63
N HIS A 115 2.76 -2.19 -11.80
CA HIS A 115 2.61 -0.78 -12.16
C HIS A 115 1.68 -0.05 -11.18
N GLU A 116 0.47 -0.56 -10.96
CA GLU A 116 -0.49 -0.02 -10.00
C GLU A 116 0.08 0.01 -8.58
N THR A 117 0.71 -1.09 -8.13
CA THR A 117 1.36 -1.17 -6.81
C THR A 117 2.49 -0.14 -6.64
N LEU A 118 3.32 0.09 -7.66
CA LEU A 118 4.39 1.11 -7.63
C LEU A 118 3.84 2.54 -7.67
N LEU A 119 2.84 2.81 -8.51
CA LEU A 119 2.15 4.11 -8.54
C LEU A 119 1.54 4.43 -7.17
N ILE A 120 0.77 3.51 -6.59
CA ILE A 120 0.14 3.70 -5.27
C ILE A 120 1.19 3.94 -4.18
N ALA A 121 2.31 3.21 -4.19
CA ALA A 121 3.38 3.42 -3.22
C ALA A 121 4.06 4.79 -3.37
N LEU A 122 4.39 5.20 -4.60
CA LEU A 122 4.93 6.53 -4.90
C LEU A 122 3.96 7.64 -4.46
N LEU A 123 2.68 7.51 -4.81
CA LEU A 123 1.60 8.46 -4.53
C LEU A 123 1.22 8.55 -3.04
N THR A 124 1.50 7.52 -2.24
CA THR A 124 1.31 7.52 -0.79
C THR A 124 2.58 7.86 0.00
N GLY A 125 3.75 7.90 -0.65
CA GLY A 125 5.05 7.98 0.03
C GLY A 125 5.34 6.74 0.87
N GLY A 126 4.79 5.59 0.47
CA GLY A 126 4.88 4.30 1.13
C GLY A 126 5.96 3.38 0.55
N HIS A 127 6.01 2.16 1.06
CA HIS A 127 7.01 1.15 0.67
C HIS A 127 6.33 -0.18 0.31
N VAL A 128 6.98 -0.95 -0.58
CA VAL A 128 6.42 -2.19 -1.14
C VAL A 128 7.34 -3.37 -0.86
N LEU A 129 6.73 -4.48 -0.45
CA LEU A 129 7.34 -5.80 -0.38
C LEU A 129 6.82 -6.64 -1.57
N LEU A 130 7.72 -7.24 -2.36
CA LEU A 130 7.40 -8.10 -3.50
C LEU A 130 7.88 -9.52 -3.26
N GLU A 131 6.97 -10.43 -2.94
CA GLU A 131 7.27 -11.85 -2.97
C GLU A 131 7.13 -12.33 -4.42
N SER A 132 8.21 -12.84 -5.02
CA SER A 132 8.23 -13.04 -6.47
C SER A 132 9.42 -13.84 -6.98
N VAL A 133 9.19 -14.64 -8.00
CA VAL A 133 10.22 -15.43 -8.69
C VAL A 133 11.27 -14.53 -9.40
N PRO A 134 12.50 -15.04 -9.65
CA PRO A 134 13.51 -14.35 -10.45
C PRO A 134 13.04 -13.99 -11.87
N GLY A 135 13.69 -13.00 -12.49
CA GLY A 135 13.50 -12.66 -13.91
C GLY A 135 12.36 -11.69 -14.25
N LEU A 136 11.40 -11.42 -13.35
CA LEU A 136 10.21 -10.58 -13.61
C LEU A 136 10.44 -9.06 -13.76
N ALA A 137 11.52 -8.63 -14.45
CA ALA A 137 11.83 -7.23 -14.80
C ALA A 137 11.78 -6.18 -13.66
N LYS A 138 11.83 -6.61 -12.38
CA LYS A 138 11.65 -5.75 -11.19
C LYS A 138 12.63 -4.57 -11.15
N THR A 139 13.89 -4.79 -11.53
CA THR A 139 14.91 -3.74 -11.68
C THR A 139 14.50 -2.70 -12.73
N THR A 140 14.05 -3.15 -13.90
CA THR A 140 13.58 -2.26 -14.98
C THR A 140 12.37 -1.45 -14.54
N ALA A 141 11.43 -2.05 -13.81
CA ALA A 141 10.26 -1.37 -13.27
C ALA A 141 10.62 -0.27 -12.26
N ALA A 142 11.47 -0.58 -11.27
CA ALA A 142 11.92 0.38 -10.26
C ALA A 142 12.76 1.52 -10.87
N GLN A 143 13.68 1.18 -11.77
CA GLN A 143 14.52 2.15 -12.48
C GLN A 143 13.68 3.05 -13.41
N THR A 144 12.69 2.50 -14.11
CA THR A 144 11.79 3.28 -14.98
C THR A 144 10.92 4.23 -14.15
N MET A 145 10.38 3.78 -13.02
CA MET A 145 9.61 4.65 -12.12
C MET A 145 10.45 5.82 -11.60
N ALA A 146 11.71 5.57 -11.22
CA ALA A 146 12.64 6.63 -10.83
C ALA A 146 12.96 7.61 -11.98
N GLN A 147 13.28 7.09 -13.17
CA GLN A 147 13.58 7.89 -14.35
C GLN A 147 12.39 8.78 -14.75
N ALA A 148 11.17 8.24 -14.74
CA ALA A 148 9.95 8.95 -15.13
C ALA A 148 9.72 10.23 -14.29
N VAL A 149 10.11 10.21 -13.01
CA VAL A 149 9.91 11.32 -12.06
C VAL A 149 11.15 12.21 -11.86
N GLY A 150 12.23 11.94 -12.59
CA GLY A 150 13.52 12.63 -12.41
C GLY A 150 14.23 12.31 -11.09
N GLY A 151 13.92 11.17 -10.48
CA GLY A 151 14.53 10.70 -9.23
C GLY A 151 15.74 9.81 -9.46
N THR A 152 16.59 9.70 -8.43
CA THR A 152 17.72 8.78 -8.42
C THR A 152 17.28 7.34 -8.11
N PHE A 153 17.97 6.36 -8.70
CA PHE A 153 17.73 4.93 -8.49
C PHE A 153 19.00 4.22 -8.01
N HIS A 154 18.86 3.34 -7.02
CA HIS A 154 19.89 2.37 -6.65
C HIS A 154 19.30 0.97 -6.45
N ARG A 155 20.05 -0.07 -6.84
CA ARG A 155 19.76 -1.47 -6.52
C ARG A 155 20.81 -1.96 -5.51
N ILE A 156 20.33 -2.51 -4.41
CA ILE A 156 21.13 -3.18 -3.38
C ILE A 156 20.78 -4.67 -3.45
N GLN A 157 21.76 -5.50 -3.81
CA GLN A 157 21.63 -6.95 -3.69
C GLN A 157 21.85 -7.32 -2.23
N CYS A 158 20.88 -7.98 -1.60
CA CYS A 158 21.01 -8.45 -0.24
C CYS A 158 21.77 -9.79 -0.23
N THR A 159 22.82 -9.86 0.58
CA THR A 159 23.68 -11.03 0.77
C THR A 159 23.98 -11.22 2.26
N PRO A 160 24.40 -12.42 2.71
CA PRO A 160 24.64 -12.69 4.13
C PRO A 160 25.77 -11.85 4.75
N ASP A 161 26.72 -11.39 3.92
CA ASP A 161 27.87 -10.56 4.28
C ASP A 161 27.61 -9.05 4.22
N LEU A 162 26.50 -8.60 3.62
CA LEU A 162 26.16 -7.18 3.47
C LEU A 162 26.04 -6.48 4.84
N LEU A 163 26.85 -5.45 5.07
CA LEU A 163 26.90 -4.72 6.34
C LEU A 163 25.95 -3.50 6.32
N PRO A 164 25.43 -3.05 7.49
CA PRO A 164 24.67 -1.79 7.59
C PRO A 164 25.37 -0.57 6.97
N SER A 165 26.71 -0.49 7.08
CA SER A 165 27.54 0.57 6.49
C SER A 165 27.43 0.66 4.98
N ASP A 166 27.19 -0.47 4.31
CA ASP A 166 27.26 -0.59 2.85
C ASP A 166 25.94 -0.13 2.20
N ILE A 167 24.93 0.12 3.04
CA ILE A 167 23.59 0.61 2.70
C ILE A 167 23.45 2.07 3.11
N VAL A 168 23.81 2.38 4.35
CA VAL A 168 23.67 3.70 5.00
C VAL A 168 24.77 4.67 4.55
N GLY A 169 26.01 4.18 4.46
CA GLY A 169 27.20 5.00 4.25
C GLY A 169 28.22 4.85 5.38
N THR A 170 29.39 5.45 5.19
CA THR A 170 30.53 5.35 6.12
C THR A 170 31.40 6.60 6.10
N GLN A 171 32.29 6.74 7.09
CA GLN A 171 33.31 7.79 7.13
C GLN A 171 34.65 7.22 6.66
N VAL A 172 35.16 7.73 5.54
CA VAL A 172 36.44 7.32 4.94
C VAL A 172 37.50 8.37 5.29
N TYR A 173 38.68 7.93 5.75
CA TYR A 173 39.80 8.83 6.02
C TYR A 173 40.47 9.24 4.70
N ASN A 174 40.32 10.49 4.30
CA ASN A 174 41.00 11.04 3.13
C ASN A 174 42.42 11.49 3.52
N GLN A 175 43.41 10.78 2.97
CA GLN A 175 44.83 11.00 3.27
C GLN A 175 45.37 12.34 2.71
N VAL A 176 44.67 12.99 1.78
CA VAL A 176 45.10 14.25 1.15
C VAL A 176 44.63 15.46 1.97
N SER A 177 43.39 15.44 2.47
CA SER A 177 42.83 16.46 3.36
C SER A 177 43.19 16.23 4.83
N GLY A 178 43.55 14.99 5.20
CA GLY A 178 43.82 14.58 6.57
C GLY A 178 42.56 14.42 7.43
N THR A 179 41.38 14.44 6.81
CA THR A 179 40.06 14.45 7.48
C THR A 179 39.23 13.22 7.13
N PHE A 180 38.27 12.90 8.01
CA PHE A 180 37.21 11.93 7.70
C PHE A 180 36.13 12.58 6.83
N GLU A 181 35.89 12.00 5.66
CA GLU A 181 34.87 12.43 4.70
C GLU A 181 33.75 11.39 4.68
N THR A 182 32.50 11.85 4.72
CA THR A 182 31.34 10.96 4.74
C THR A 182 30.93 10.58 3.32
N GLN A 183 30.91 9.28 3.03
CA GLN A 183 30.36 8.72 1.81
C GLN A 183 28.96 8.18 2.12
N LEU A 184 27.94 8.77 1.51
CA LEU A 184 26.55 8.32 1.65
C LEU A 184 26.37 6.99 0.93
N GLY A 185 25.64 6.07 1.55
CA GLY A 185 25.35 4.76 0.97
C GLY A 185 24.19 4.79 -0.04
N PRO A 186 23.99 3.69 -0.78
CA PRO A 186 22.98 3.57 -1.84
C PRO A 186 21.53 3.74 -1.37
N VAL A 187 21.25 3.76 -0.06
CA VAL A 187 19.91 4.12 0.46
C VAL A 187 19.54 5.59 0.22
N HIS A 188 20.51 6.47 -0.07
CA HIS A 188 20.30 7.88 -0.39
C HIS A 188 19.82 8.10 -1.85
N ALA A 189 18.78 7.37 -2.25
CA ALA A 189 18.16 7.43 -3.58
C ALA A 189 16.64 7.66 -3.48
N ASN A 190 16.02 8.30 -4.47
CA ASN A 190 14.56 8.44 -4.49
C ASN A 190 13.83 7.10 -4.61
N VAL A 191 14.41 6.13 -5.32
CA VAL A 191 13.92 4.76 -5.43
C VAL A 191 15.05 3.78 -5.13
N VAL A 192 14.85 2.94 -4.11
CA VAL A 192 15.79 1.88 -3.73
C VAL A 192 15.14 0.51 -3.95
N LEU A 193 15.78 -0.33 -4.75
CA LEU A 193 15.45 -1.76 -4.88
C LEU A 193 16.34 -2.57 -3.93
N LEU A 194 15.74 -3.17 -2.90
CA LEU A 194 16.39 -4.13 -2.00
C LEU A 194 16.07 -5.54 -2.51
N ASP A 195 16.94 -6.11 -3.35
CA ASP A 195 16.69 -7.43 -3.92
C ASP A 195 17.06 -8.54 -2.92
N GLU A 196 16.15 -9.49 -2.71
CA GLU A 196 16.30 -10.68 -1.84
C GLU A 196 16.57 -10.34 -0.37
N ILE A 197 15.79 -9.42 0.22
CA ILE A 197 16.00 -8.88 1.58
C ILE A 197 16.14 -9.95 2.66
N ASN A 198 15.49 -11.11 2.46
CA ASN A 198 15.59 -12.30 3.30
C ASN A 198 16.96 -13.00 3.28
N ARG A 199 17.93 -12.60 2.44
CA ARG A 199 19.30 -13.13 2.44
C ARG A 199 20.28 -12.32 3.29
N SER A 200 19.89 -11.12 3.73
CA SER A 200 20.74 -10.26 4.57
C SER A 200 20.54 -10.50 6.06
N SER A 201 21.55 -10.22 6.89
CA SER A 201 21.45 -10.42 8.34
C SER A 201 20.34 -9.57 8.97
N ALA A 202 19.73 -10.03 10.07
CA ALA A 202 18.71 -9.28 10.80
C ALA A 202 19.16 -7.87 11.25
N LYS A 203 20.47 -7.65 11.48
CA LYS A 203 21.03 -6.32 11.77
C LYS A 203 21.04 -5.42 10.51
N THR A 204 21.35 -6.01 9.37
CA THR A 204 21.35 -5.36 8.05
C THR A 204 19.92 -4.97 7.64
N GLN A 205 18.97 -5.90 7.77
CA GLN A 205 17.53 -5.66 7.58
C GLN A 205 17.03 -4.52 8.49
N SER A 206 17.41 -4.54 9.77
CA SER A 206 17.00 -3.51 10.74
C SER A 206 17.45 -2.11 10.32
N ALA A 207 18.69 -1.94 9.82
CA ALA A 207 19.20 -0.65 9.37
C ALA A 207 18.47 -0.10 8.13
N MET A 208 18.07 -0.98 7.18
CA MET A 208 17.22 -0.60 6.04
C MET A 208 15.85 -0.08 6.51
N LEU A 209 15.24 -0.79 7.47
CA LEU A 209 13.91 -0.51 7.99
C LEU A 209 13.86 0.68 8.96
N GLU A 210 14.97 1.01 9.60
CA GLU A 210 15.19 2.25 10.34
C GLU A 210 15.24 3.44 9.38
N ALA A 211 16.04 3.37 8.32
CA ALA A 211 16.11 4.40 7.27
C ALA A 211 14.73 4.68 6.63
N MET A 212 13.96 3.62 6.34
CA MET A 212 12.56 3.74 5.89
C MET A 212 11.64 4.43 6.90
N GLN A 213 11.77 4.11 8.19
CA GLN A 213 10.86 4.59 9.23
C GLN A 213 11.16 6.03 9.67
N GLU A 214 12.43 6.40 9.78
CA GLU A 214 12.89 7.70 10.26
C GLU A 214 13.13 8.71 9.11
N ARG A 215 13.16 8.24 7.85
CA ARG A 215 13.48 9.01 6.64
C ARG A 215 14.84 9.73 6.69
N GLN A 216 15.77 9.21 7.48
CA GLN A 216 17.14 9.69 7.63
C GLN A 216 18.08 8.53 7.99
N THR A 217 19.38 8.75 7.90
CA THR A 217 20.41 7.81 8.38
C THR A 217 21.47 8.51 9.20
N SER A 218 21.91 7.91 10.30
CA SER A 218 23.02 8.41 11.12
C SER A 218 24.35 7.82 10.66
N ILE A 219 25.33 8.67 10.35
CA ILE A 219 26.69 8.27 9.99
C ILE A 219 27.68 9.06 10.87
N GLY A 220 28.40 8.35 11.75
CA GLY A 220 29.23 8.99 12.77
C GLY A 220 28.38 9.80 13.77
N ASP A 221 28.66 11.09 13.88
CA ASP A 221 27.99 12.06 14.75
C ASP A 221 26.82 12.80 14.08
N ARG A 222 26.48 12.48 12.81
CA ARG A 222 25.58 13.29 11.97
C ARG A 222 24.44 12.49 11.36
N SER A 223 23.25 13.09 11.36
CA SER A 223 22.09 12.59 10.62
C SER A 223 22.04 13.18 9.20
N TYR A 224 21.69 12.35 8.23
CA TYR A 224 21.53 12.71 6.83
C TYR A 224 20.12 12.34 6.38
N ALA A 225 19.31 13.34 6.03
CA ALA A 225 17.95 13.13 5.54
C ALA A 225 17.95 12.44 4.17
N LEU A 226 17.02 11.50 3.97
CA LEU A 226 16.84 10.83 2.68
C LEU A 226 16.16 11.75 1.66
N PRO A 227 16.32 11.48 0.35
CA PRO A 227 15.61 12.21 -0.70
C PRO A 227 14.08 12.12 -0.53
N ASP A 228 13.36 13.20 -0.80
CA ASP A 228 11.89 13.23 -0.73
C ASP A 228 11.31 13.53 -2.12
N PRO A 229 10.53 12.62 -2.74
CA PRO A 229 10.02 11.36 -2.19
C PRO A 229 11.07 10.26 -2.05
N PHE A 230 10.84 9.36 -1.08
CA PHE A 230 11.58 8.13 -0.83
C PHE A 230 10.68 6.90 -1.04
N LEU A 231 11.02 6.03 -1.98
CA LEU A 231 10.35 4.76 -2.24
C LEU A 231 11.34 3.60 -2.07
N VAL A 232 10.93 2.58 -1.31
CA VAL A 232 11.66 1.32 -1.19
C VAL A 232 10.82 0.19 -1.75
N LEU A 233 11.44 -0.59 -2.62
CA LEU A 233 10.92 -1.82 -3.19
C LEU A 233 11.79 -2.98 -2.68
N ALA A 234 11.34 -3.71 -1.68
CA ALA A 234 12.04 -4.90 -1.20
C ALA A 234 11.49 -6.15 -1.91
N THR A 235 12.36 -7.10 -2.28
CA THR A 235 11.94 -8.38 -2.86
C THR A 235 12.26 -9.54 -1.94
N GLN A 236 11.43 -10.57 -1.97
CA GLN A 236 11.66 -11.86 -1.31
C GLN A 236 11.50 -12.97 -2.36
N ASN A 237 12.47 -13.88 -2.41
CA ASN A 237 12.37 -15.12 -3.17
C ASN A 237 11.75 -16.19 -2.25
N PRO A 238 10.56 -16.76 -2.58
CA PRO A 238 9.91 -17.77 -1.74
C PRO A 238 10.50 -19.19 -1.90
N ILE A 239 11.29 -19.44 -2.96
CA ILE A 239 11.77 -20.78 -3.33
C ILE A 239 13.08 -21.12 -2.59
N GLU A 240 14.01 -20.17 -2.49
CA GLU A 240 15.30 -20.36 -1.83
C GLU A 240 15.18 -20.11 -0.32
N GLN A 241 15.11 -21.17 0.48
CA GLN A 241 15.07 -21.06 1.95
C GLN A 241 16.45 -21.19 2.62
N GLU A 242 17.41 -21.86 1.98
CA GLU A 242 18.74 -22.09 2.57
C GLU A 242 19.52 -20.77 2.74
N GLY A 243 20.03 -20.53 3.96
CA GLY A 243 20.74 -19.30 4.30
C GLY A 243 19.86 -18.05 4.41
N THR A 244 18.54 -18.19 4.56
CA THR A 244 17.63 -17.04 4.69
C THR A 244 17.24 -16.70 6.13
N TYR A 245 17.00 -15.41 6.35
CA TYR A 245 16.51 -14.78 7.56
C TYR A 245 15.14 -14.14 7.24
N PRO A 246 14.01 -14.78 7.61
CA PRO A 246 12.69 -14.23 7.33
C PRO A 246 12.48 -12.91 8.08
N LEU A 247 11.83 -11.94 7.42
CA LEU A 247 11.46 -10.67 8.07
C LEU A 247 10.43 -10.94 9.17
N PRO A 248 10.68 -10.56 10.43
CA PRO A 248 9.67 -10.60 11.49
C PRO A 248 8.42 -9.80 11.12
N GLU A 249 7.26 -10.18 11.65
CA GLU A 249 5.97 -9.53 11.35
C GLU A 249 5.99 -8.01 11.63
N ALA A 250 6.58 -7.59 12.75
CA ALA A 250 6.77 -6.18 13.10
C ALA A 250 7.70 -5.41 12.14
N GLN A 251 8.55 -6.13 11.37
CA GLN A 251 9.31 -5.55 10.26
C GLN A 251 8.47 -5.48 8.98
N MET A 252 7.72 -6.55 8.66
CA MET A 252 6.81 -6.56 7.50
C MET A 252 5.74 -5.46 7.58
N ASP A 253 5.16 -5.21 8.76
CA ASP A 253 4.11 -4.19 8.97
C ASP A 253 4.55 -2.74 8.60
N ARG A 254 5.85 -2.48 8.44
CA ARG A 254 6.39 -1.21 7.91
C ARG A 254 6.11 -1.01 6.43
N PHE A 255 5.93 -2.07 5.64
CA PHE A 255 5.60 -1.97 4.22
C PHE A 255 4.11 -1.67 4.05
N THR A 256 3.77 -0.65 3.26
CA THR A 256 2.39 -0.26 2.97
C THR A 256 1.65 -1.41 2.30
N LEU A 257 2.27 -1.99 1.27
CA LEU A 257 1.74 -3.11 0.48
C LEU A 257 2.73 -4.29 0.45
N LYS A 258 2.24 -5.53 0.54
CA LYS A 258 2.94 -6.73 0.07
C LYS A 258 2.21 -7.29 -1.15
N ASP A 259 2.88 -7.32 -2.30
CA ASP A 259 2.34 -7.94 -3.50
C ASP A 259 3.04 -9.27 -3.81
N VAL A 260 2.34 -10.14 -4.56
CA VAL A 260 2.90 -11.39 -5.09
C VAL A 260 2.89 -11.28 -6.60
N LEU A 261 4.03 -11.54 -7.24
CA LEU A 261 4.17 -11.55 -8.69
C LEU A 261 4.58 -12.94 -9.16
N ASP A 262 3.71 -13.53 -9.96
CA ASP A 262 3.94 -14.77 -10.70
C ASP A 262 4.49 -14.46 -12.10
N TYR A 263 4.78 -15.50 -12.88
CA TYR A 263 5.19 -15.39 -14.27
C TYR A 263 4.13 -14.67 -15.14
N PRO A 264 4.55 -13.91 -16.17
CA PRO A 264 3.63 -13.27 -17.11
C PRO A 264 2.83 -14.33 -17.88
N SER A 265 1.62 -13.98 -18.35
CA SER A 265 0.90 -14.88 -19.26
C SER A 265 1.64 -15.05 -20.58
N PRO A 266 1.44 -16.15 -21.34
CA PRO A 266 2.11 -16.36 -22.63
C PRO A 266 1.88 -15.24 -23.66
N ALA A 267 0.78 -14.50 -23.56
CA ALA A 267 0.51 -13.33 -24.40
C ALA A 267 1.37 -12.12 -24.03
N GLU A 268 1.62 -11.92 -22.72
CA GLU A 268 2.48 -10.88 -22.19
C GLU A 268 3.96 -11.19 -22.42
N GLU A 269 4.38 -12.45 -22.24
CA GLU A 269 5.73 -12.92 -22.59
C GLU A 269 6.00 -12.75 -24.10
N ALA A 270 5.03 -13.08 -24.96
CA ALA A 270 5.13 -12.84 -26.40
C ALA A 270 5.15 -11.34 -26.78
N GLU A 271 4.63 -10.43 -25.96
CA GLU A 271 4.79 -8.98 -26.12
C GLU A 271 6.19 -8.51 -25.64
N VAL A 272 6.70 -9.05 -24.53
CA VAL A 272 8.08 -8.79 -24.06
C VAL A 272 9.07 -9.15 -25.17
N LEU A 273 8.99 -10.37 -25.72
CA LEU A 273 9.89 -10.83 -26.78
C LEU A 273 9.81 -9.94 -28.04
N ARG A 274 8.60 -9.56 -28.47
CA ARG A 274 8.43 -8.65 -29.63
C ARG A 274 9.00 -7.25 -29.39
N ARG A 275 9.00 -6.74 -28.15
CA ARG A 275 9.62 -5.43 -27.84
C ARG A 275 11.14 -5.49 -27.68
N ILE A 276 11.69 -6.62 -27.27
CA ILE A 276 13.15 -6.86 -27.30
C ILE A 276 13.62 -6.89 -28.77
N ASP A 277 12.98 -7.69 -29.61
CA ASP A 277 13.33 -7.84 -31.04
C ASP A 277 13.22 -6.52 -31.84
N SER A 278 12.27 -5.66 -31.49
CA SER A 278 12.08 -4.34 -32.13
C SER A 278 12.91 -3.20 -31.51
N GLY A 279 13.80 -3.47 -30.56
CA GLY A 279 14.71 -2.46 -29.98
C GLY A 279 14.05 -1.36 -29.14
N VAL A 280 12.76 -1.49 -28.81
CA VAL A 280 11.96 -0.44 -28.13
C VAL A 280 12.54 -0.02 -26.77
N PHE A 281 13.32 -0.89 -26.13
CA PHE A 281 13.94 -0.65 -24.83
C PHE A 281 15.27 0.13 -24.87
N GLU A 282 15.85 0.39 -26.05
CA GLU A 282 17.16 1.07 -26.17
C GLU A 282 17.10 2.59 -25.88
N GLY A 283 15.91 3.15 -25.72
CA GLY A 283 15.70 4.57 -25.42
C GLY A 283 15.86 4.93 -23.93
N ILE A 284 16.82 5.80 -23.62
CA ILE A 284 16.81 6.57 -22.36
C ILE A 284 15.75 7.66 -22.47
N SER A 285 14.50 7.31 -22.19
CA SER A 285 13.45 8.28 -21.87
C SER A 285 13.92 9.17 -20.72
N GLY A 286 13.94 10.49 -20.93
CA GLY A 286 14.15 11.46 -19.86
C GLY A 286 12.96 11.53 -18.90
N PRO A 287 13.06 12.36 -17.84
CA PRO A 287 11.95 12.57 -16.92
C PRO A 287 10.74 13.15 -17.65
N VAL A 288 9.57 12.57 -17.38
CA VAL A 288 8.27 13.03 -17.91
C VAL A 288 7.54 13.93 -16.93
N VAL A 289 7.87 13.83 -15.63
CA VAL A 289 7.41 14.72 -14.55
C VAL A 289 8.58 15.03 -13.62
N SER A 290 8.45 16.06 -12.78
CA SER A 290 9.49 16.44 -11.82
C SER A 290 9.20 15.95 -10.39
N ILE A 291 10.23 15.91 -9.55
CA ILE A 291 10.11 15.62 -8.11
C ILE A 291 9.09 16.55 -7.40
N PRO A 292 9.07 17.88 -7.63
CA PRO A 292 7.98 18.75 -7.18
C PRO A 292 6.57 18.31 -7.61
N ASP A 293 6.39 17.77 -8.82
CA ASP A 293 5.09 17.29 -9.28
C ASP A 293 4.65 16.05 -8.52
N VAL A 294 5.56 15.11 -8.23
CA VAL A 294 5.24 13.94 -7.37
C VAL A 294 4.84 14.39 -5.96
N LYS A 295 5.54 15.37 -5.38
CA LYS A 295 5.18 15.92 -4.07
C LYS A 295 3.82 16.62 -4.09
N ARG A 296 3.47 17.29 -5.20
CA ARG A 296 2.14 17.86 -5.41
C ARG A 296 1.07 16.77 -5.54
N LEU A 297 1.34 15.69 -6.27
CA LEU A 297 0.45 14.53 -6.36
C LEU A 297 0.19 13.90 -4.98
N GLN A 298 1.23 13.65 -4.19
CA GLN A 298 1.10 13.16 -2.80
C GLN A 298 0.22 14.09 -1.94
N GLY A 299 0.38 15.41 -2.09
CA GLY A 299 -0.48 16.41 -1.47
C GLY A 299 -1.96 16.31 -1.91
N LEU A 300 -2.22 16.05 -3.19
CA LEU A 300 -3.58 15.86 -3.71
C LEU A 300 -4.20 14.55 -3.23
N VAL A 301 -3.46 13.44 -3.14
CA VAL A 301 -3.93 12.15 -2.60
C VAL A 301 -4.52 12.34 -1.19
N SER A 302 -3.90 13.16 -0.35
CA SER A 302 -4.42 13.43 1.01
C SER A 302 -5.84 14.03 1.01
N ARG A 303 -6.20 14.81 -0.02
CA ARG A 303 -7.47 15.56 -0.18
C ARG A 303 -8.56 14.81 -0.94
N VAL A 304 -8.29 13.60 -1.44
CA VAL A 304 -9.30 12.73 -2.06
C VAL A 304 -10.38 12.41 -1.03
N TYR A 305 -11.66 12.60 -1.39
CA TYR A 305 -12.76 12.39 -0.46
C TYR A 305 -12.92 10.92 -0.08
N VAL A 306 -13.27 10.65 1.18
CA VAL A 306 -13.64 9.33 1.67
C VAL A 306 -14.85 9.50 2.56
N ASP A 307 -15.94 8.82 2.21
CA ASP A 307 -17.17 8.84 2.98
C ASP A 307 -16.99 8.14 4.36
N PRO A 308 -17.61 8.63 5.45
CA PRO A 308 -17.56 7.98 6.76
C PRO A 308 -17.93 6.48 6.76
N ALA A 309 -18.82 6.04 5.87
CA ALA A 309 -19.16 4.62 5.72
C ALA A 309 -17.97 3.79 5.20
N ILE A 310 -17.12 4.36 4.33
CA ILE A 310 -15.89 3.72 3.84
C ILE A 310 -14.81 3.75 4.93
N VAL A 311 -14.73 4.81 5.75
CA VAL A 311 -13.88 4.82 6.96
C VAL A 311 -14.27 3.68 7.90
N ASN A 312 -15.57 3.53 8.18
CA ASN A 312 -16.11 2.48 9.04
C ASN A 312 -15.90 1.08 8.44
N TYR A 313 -16.00 0.92 7.12
CA TYR A 313 -15.68 -0.35 6.42
C TYR A 313 -14.19 -0.72 6.59
N ILE A 314 -13.26 0.23 6.43
CA ILE A 314 -11.82 0.01 6.65
C ILE A 314 -11.50 -0.31 8.12
N VAL A 315 -12.19 0.31 9.07
CA VAL A 315 -12.09 -0.01 10.51
C VAL A 315 -12.67 -1.39 10.80
N GLY A 316 -13.80 -1.73 10.20
CA GLY A 316 -14.46 -3.04 10.31
C GLY A 316 -13.56 -4.18 9.82
N ILE A 317 -12.92 -4.03 8.65
CA ILE A 317 -11.90 -4.98 8.15
C ILE A 317 -10.79 -5.18 9.19
N GLY A 318 -10.22 -4.08 9.71
CA GLY A 318 -9.21 -4.14 10.77
C GLY A 318 -9.71 -4.79 12.06
N TYR A 319 -10.98 -4.64 12.40
CA TYR A 319 -11.60 -5.26 13.58
C TYR A 319 -11.80 -6.76 13.40
N VAL A 320 -12.37 -7.21 12.27
CA VAL A 320 -12.64 -8.62 11.97
C VAL A 320 -11.35 -9.45 11.94
N THR A 321 -10.25 -8.92 11.38
CA THR A 321 -8.96 -9.67 11.42
C THR A 321 -8.48 -10.00 12.82
N ARG A 322 -8.90 -9.24 13.85
CA ARG A 322 -8.54 -9.43 15.26
C ARG A 322 -9.57 -10.22 16.07
N HIS A 323 -10.78 -10.41 15.54
CA HIS A 323 -11.90 -11.10 16.18
C HIS A 323 -12.56 -12.13 15.24
N PRO A 324 -11.81 -12.95 14.47
CA PRO A 324 -12.38 -13.72 13.36
C PRO A 324 -13.46 -14.71 13.79
N ARG A 325 -13.40 -15.20 15.03
CA ARG A 325 -14.34 -16.18 15.63
C ARG A 325 -15.78 -15.69 15.66
N ASP A 326 -16.00 -14.38 15.61
CA ASP A 326 -17.32 -13.76 15.65
C ASP A 326 -17.90 -13.49 14.24
N TYR A 327 -17.13 -13.75 13.16
CA TYR A 327 -17.47 -13.33 11.79
C TYR A 327 -17.24 -14.38 10.69
N ILE A 328 -16.34 -15.36 10.88
CA ILE A 328 -16.04 -16.41 9.88
C ILE A 328 -16.20 -17.82 10.48
N GLU A 329 -16.11 -18.86 9.63
CA GLU A 329 -16.20 -20.25 10.08
C GLU A 329 -15.17 -20.55 11.18
N ALA A 330 -15.59 -21.23 12.24
CA ALA A 330 -14.76 -21.52 13.41
C ALA A 330 -13.42 -22.22 13.07
N ARG A 331 -13.36 -23.02 11.99
CA ARG A 331 -12.11 -23.62 11.49
C ARG A 331 -11.16 -22.54 10.94
N LEU A 332 -11.64 -21.70 10.03
CA LEU A 332 -10.85 -20.59 9.47
C LEU A 332 -10.44 -19.57 10.55
N ALA A 333 -11.28 -19.38 11.57
CA ALA A 333 -10.98 -18.51 12.71
C ALA A 333 -10.00 -19.12 13.74
N ALA A 334 -9.74 -20.44 13.68
CA ALA A 334 -8.72 -21.09 14.50
C ALA A 334 -7.31 -20.91 13.92
N TYR A 335 -7.19 -20.80 12.59
CA TYR A 335 -5.93 -20.59 11.87
C TYR A 335 -5.26 -19.24 12.11
N VAL A 336 -5.90 -18.28 12.77
CA VAL A 336 -5.41 -16.90 12.93
C VAL A 336 -4.75 -16.72 14.30
N ASP A 337 -3.43 -16.56 14.31
CA ASP A 337 -2.67 -16.24 15.53
C ASP A 337 -2.76 -14.74 15.85
N TYR A 338 -2.55 -13.88 14.83
CA TYR A 338 -2.57 -12.42 15.01
C TYR A 338 -3.31 -11.68 13.89
N GLY A 339 -4.13 -10.71 14.28
CA GLY A 339 -4.87 -9.82 13.39
C GLY A 339 -4.13 -8.54 13.03
N ALA A 340 -4.55 -7.90 11.95
CA ALA A 340 -3.81 -6.79 11.34
C ALA A 340 -3.68 -5.56 12.23
N SER A 341 -2.49 -4.95 12.28
CA SER A 341 -2.21 -3.78 13.13
C SER A 341 -3.02 -2.54 12.70
N PRO A 342 -3.08 -1.46 13.51
CA PRO A 342 -3.70 -0.19 13.12
C PRO A 342 -3.08 0.43 11.84
N ARG A 343 -1.84 0.04 11.47
CA ARG A 343 -1.22 0.47 10.22
C ARG A 343 -1.94 -0.07 8.99
N ALA A 344 -2.67 -1.19 9.10
CA ALA A 344 -3.53 -1.70 8.03
C ALA A 344 -4.60 -0.67 7.62
N SER A 345 -5.31 -0.10 8.59
CA SER A 345 -6.36 0.90 8.34
C SER A 345 -5.77 2.20 7.75
N ILE A 346 -4.57 2.60 8.16
CA ILE A 346 -3.85 3.75 7.59
C ILE A 346 -3.42 3.43 6.14
N ALA A 347 -2.86 2.24 5.90
CA ALA A 347 -2.44 1.80 4.57
C ALA A 347 -3.62 1.69 3.60
N PHE A 348 -4.75 1.10 4.02
CA PHE A 348 -6.00 1.11 3.27
C PHE A 348 -6.47 2.53 2.93
N MET A 349 -6.52 3.42 3.93
CA MET A 349 -6.97 4.81 3.74
C MET A 349 -6.12 5.57 2.71
N ALA A 350 -4.79 5.45 2.80
CA ALA A 350 -3.86 6.09 1.87
C ALA A 350 -3.90 5.45 0.48
N ALA A 351 -3.83 4.11 0.41
CA ALA A 351 -3.78 3.38 -0.85
C ALA A 351 -5.10 3.48 -1.64
N ALA A 352 -6.25 3.46 -0.97
CA ALA A 352 -7.55 3.64 -1.62
C ALA A 352 -7.71 5.06 -2.19
N ARG A 353 -7.26 6.11 -1.47
CA ARG A 353 -7.20 7.48 -2.00
C ARG A 353 -6.28 7.60 -3.22
N ALA A 354 -5.11 6.98 -3.18
CA ALA A 354 -4.20 6.96 -4.32
C ALA A 354 -4.77 6.21 -5.53
N ARG A 355 -5.41 5.05 -5.30
CA ARG A 355 -6.08 4.25 -6.33
C ARG A 355 -7.24 5.00 -6.98
N ALA A 356 -8.09 5.64 -6.19
CA ALA A 356 -9.13 6.52 -6.69
C ALA A 356 -8.58 7.65 -7.57
N LEU A 357 -7.45 8.28 -7.18
CA LEU A 357 -6.82 9.32 -7.98
C LEU A 357 -6.19 8.79 -9.29
N VAL A 358 -5.63 7.58 -9.29
CA VAL A 358 -5.13 6.87 -10.49
C VAL A 358 -6.29 6.54 -11.44
N ASP A 359 -7.43 6.11 -10.92
CA ASP A 359 -8.69 5.93 -11.66
C ASP A 359 -9.35 7.28 -12.08
N GLY A 360 -8.70 8.42 -11.80
CA GLY A 360 -9.18 9.74 -12.16
C GLY A 360 -10.37 10.25 -11.35
N ARG A 361 -10.67 9.65 -10.18
CA ARG A 361 -11.74 10.04 -9.26
C ARG A 361 -11.22 10.94 -8.13
N ASN A 362 -12.03 11.91 -7.70
CA ASN A 362 -11.77 12.73 -6.52
C ASN A 362 -12.32 12.14 -5.21
N HIS A 363 -12.89 10.93 -5.26
CA HIS A 363 -13.49 10.23 -4.14
C HIS A 363 -13.24 8.71 -4.23
N VAL A 364 -13.09 8.09 -3.06
CA VAL A 364 -12.95 6.64 -2.89
C VAL A 364 -14.32 5.96 -2.97
N VAL A 365 -14.36 4.75 -3.53
CA VAL A 365 -15.51 3.83 -3.54
C VAL A 365 -15.15 2.51 -2.82
N PRO A 366 -16.10 1.69 -2.37
CA PRO A 366 -15.77 0.48 -1.59
C PRO A 366 -14.87 -0.52 -2.34
N ASP A 367 -14.98 -0.58 -3.67
CA ASP A 367 -14.16 -1.46 -4.50
C ASP A 367 -12.70 -0.99 -4.64
N ASP A 368 -12.37 0.26 -4.27
CA ASP A 368 -10.98 0.69 -4.08
C ASP A 368 -10.30 -0.16 -3.00
N VAL A 369 -10.96 -0.23 -1.85
CA VAL A 369 -10.52 -0.96 -0.65
C VAL A 369 -10.43 -2.45 -0.95
N LYS A 370 -11.45 -3.04 -1.60
CA LYS A 370 -11.51 -4.49 -1.86
C LYS A 370 -10.36 -5.02 -2.72
N ALA A 371 -9.98 -4.37 -3.82
CA ALA A 371 -8.86 -4.89 -4.63
C ALA A 371 -7.48 -4.65 -3.99
N LEU A 372 -7.42 -3.85 -2.92
CA LEU A 372 -6.24 -3.66 -2.08
C LEU A 372 -6.18 -4.63 -0.89
N THR A 373 -7.27 -5.36 -0.59
CA THR A 373 -7.41 -6.31 0.54
C THR A 373 -6.19 -7.20 0.72
N HIS A 374 -5.84 -8.05 -0.26
CA HIS A 374 -4.67 -8.94 -0.13
C HIS A 374 -3.37 -8.15 0.02
N ARG A 375 -3.20 -7.07 -0.76
CA ARG A 375 -1.96 -6.27 -0.75
C ARG A 375 -1.73 -5.56 0.58
N VAL A 376 -2.78 -5.23 1.33
CA VAL A 376 -2.67 -4.58 2.64
C VAL A 376 -2.61 -5.60 3.80
N LEU A 377 -3.27 -6.75 3.68
CA LEU A 377 -3.48 -7.69 4.81
C LEU A 377 -2.59 -8.93 4.83
N ARG A 378 -2.09 -9.45 3.70
CA ARG A 378 -1.39 -10.76 3.65
C ARG A 378 -0.07 -10.83 4.42
N HIS A 379 0.45 -9.69 4.85
CA HIS A 379 1.65 -9.53 5.69
C HIS A 379 1.35 -8.90 7.05
N ARG A 380 0.06 -8.88 7.43
CA ARG A 380 -0.47 -8.32 8.67
C ARG A 380 -1.45 -9.27 9.39
N VAL A 381 -2.04 -10.21 8.67
CA VAL A 381 -2.75 -11.37 9.26
C VAL A 381 -1.75 -12.51 9.33
N SER A 382 -1.45 -12.96 10.55
CA SER A 382 -0.46 -14.01 10.82
C SER A 382 -1.20 -15.31 11.11
N LEU A 383 -0.86 -16.36 10.37
CA LEU A 383 -1.48 -17.68 10.53
C LEU A 383 -0.66 -18.59 11.45
N GLY A 384 -1.35 -19.35 12.29
CA GLY A 384 -0.77 -20.33 13.19
C GLY A 384 -0.34 -21.62 12.50
N PHE A 385 0.41 -22.45 13.23
CA PHE A 385 1.01 -23.70 12.71
C PHE A 385 -0.03 -24.67 12.11
N GLU A 386 -1.25 -24.72 12.64
CA GLU A 386 -2.33 -25.57 12.11
C GLU A 386 -2.70 -25.21 10.66
N ALA A 387 -2.61 -23.93 10.27
CA ALA A 387 -2.90 -23.48 8.92
C ALA A 387 -1.81 -23.92 7.92
N ALA A 388 -0.56 -23.89 8.35
CA ALA A 388 0.59 -24.36 7.57
C ALA A 388 0.61 -25.89 7.44
N ALA A 389 0.07 -26.62 8.43
CA ALA A 389 -0.10 -28.07 8.36
C ALA A 389 -1.23 -28.50 7.41
N ASP A 390 -2.30 -27.70 7.31
CA ASP A 390 -3.44 -27.91 6.38
C ASP A 390 -3.24 -27.24 5.00
N ASP A 391 -2.07 -26.64 4.72
CA ASP A 391 -1.70 -25.91 3.48
C ASP A 391 -2.71 -24.80 3.09
N VAL A 392 -3.18 -24.02 4.09
CA VAL A 392 -4.22 -23.00 3.91
C VAL A 392 -3.59 -21.64 3.56
N PRO A 393 -3.82 -21.08 2.36
CA PRO A 393 -3.29 -19.77 1.99
C PRO A 393 -4.00 -18.64 2.75
N VAL A 394 -3.24 -17.63 3.17
CA VAL A 394 -3.74 -16.48 3.95
C VAL A 394 -4.77 -15.67 3.19
N GLU A 395 -4.72 -15.66 1.86
CA GLU A 395 -5.70 -15.05 0.97
C GLU A 395 -7.10 -15.63 1.18
N HIS A 396 -7.23 -16.94 1.37
CA HIS A 396 -8.53 -17.59 1.59
C HIS A 396 -9.14 -17.20 2.95
N VAL A 397 -8.32 -17.10 3.99
CA VAL A 397 -8.74 -16.62 5.32
C VAL A 397 -9.14 -15.14 5.25
N ILE A 398 -8.38 -14.31 4.52
CA ILE A 398 -8.68 -12.90 4.29
C ILE A 398 -9.97 -12.71 3.47
N ASP A 399 -10.20 -13.51 2.44
CA ASP A 399 -11.41 -13.44 1.62
C ASP A 399 -12.66 -13.84 2.40
N ALA A 400 -12.56 -14.83 3.30
CA ALA A 400 -13.62 -15.14 4.25
C ALA A 400 -13.89 -13.96 5.22
N MET A 401 -12.84 -13.34 5.78
CA MET A 401 -12.96 -12.18 6.68
C MET A 401 -13.64 -10.99 6.00
N VAL A 402 -13.23 -10.63 4.78
CA VAL A 402 -13.78 -9.46 4.08
C VAL A 402 -15.13 -9.75 3.44
N GLY A 403 -15.39 -10.99 3.01
CA GLY A 403 -16.69 -11.45 2.53
C GLY A 403 -17.77 -11.46 3.62
N GLY A 404 -17.40 -11.68 4.89
CA GLY A 404 -18.30 -11.59 6.03
C GLY A 404 -18.74 -10.16 6.40
N ILE A 405 -18.07 -9.12 5.87
CA ILE A 405 -18.36 -7.72 6.18
C ILE A 405 -19.28 -7.12 5.12
N ARG A 406 -20.42 -6.60 5.55
CA ARG A 406 -21.31 -5.82 4.68
C ARG A 406 -20.56 -4.64 4.04
N THR A 407 -20.51 -4.63 2.71
CA THR A 407 -20.06 -3.45 1.95
C THR A 407 -21.07 -2.30 2.15
N PRO A 408 -20.62 -1.06 2.40
CA PRO A 408 -21.50 0.11 2.45
C PRO A 408 -22.07 0.49 1.07
#